data_AF-A0A816WGB9-F1
#
_entry.id   AF-A0A816WGB9-F1
#
_cell.length_a   1.000
_cell.length_b   1.000
_cell.length_c   1.000
_cell.angle_alpha   90.00
_cell.angle_beta   90.00
_cell.angle_gamma   90.00
#
_symmetry.space_group_name_H-M   'P 1'
#
loop_
_entity.id
_entity.type
_entity.pdbx_description
1 polymer ?
#
loop_
_entity_poly.entity_id
_entity_poly.type
_entity_poly.pdbx_seq_one_letter_code
_entity_poly.pdbx_strand_id
1 'polypeptide(L)'
;MTASTFRTSTNLRFFYVCEKPCKILNLLGGYGNKPLVSLEEAVKPLLEQVHDIKIQAQQAKAHAHTAGDMLTADEAAAIYLYTSECVKNLDSLYTSLQKTLHLQNQDSLMPWLLYMKLLLSALFKLPSMRCLAWR
;
A
#
# COMPACT_ATOMS: atom_id res chain seq x y z
N MET A 1 17.98 39.20 -18.54
CA MET A 1 17.81 38.70 -17.16
C MET A 1 16.35 38.34 -16.97
N THR A 2 16.00 37.06 -17.06
CA THR A 2 14.65 36.57 -16.81
C THR A 2 14.76 35.35 -15.90
N ALA A 3 14.49 35.57 -14.61
CA ALA A 3 14.37 34.51 -13.62
C ALA A 3 13.00 33.84 -13.80
N SER A 4 13.00 32.62 -14.33
CA SER A 4 11.79 31.78 -14.34
C SER A 4 11.73 30.97 -13.07
N THR A 5 10.80 31.40 -12.22
CA THR A 5 10.18 30.77 -11.07
C THR A 5 10.10 29.24 -11.15
N PHE A 6 10.59 28.53 -10.13
CA PHE A 6 10.13 27.17 -9.85
C PHE A 6 9.30 27.16 -8.57
N ARG A 7 8.01 26.98 -8.78
CA ARG A 7 6.94 26.84 -7.81
C ARG A 7 7.18 25.56 -7.00
N THR A 8 7.23 25.66 -5.67
CA THR A 8 7.19 24.52 -4.76
C THR A 8 5.89 23.75 -4.97
N SER A 9 5.97 22.57 -5.58
CA SER A 9 4.83 21.66 -5.78
C SER A 9 4.81 20.61 -4.67
N THR A 10 3.77 20.66 -3.88
CA THR A 10 3.38 19.75 -2.81
C THR A 10 3.24 18.29 -3.30
N ASN A 11 3.78 17.36 -2.51
CA ASN A 11 3.33 15.96 -2.33
C ASN A 11 3.07 15.08 -3.58
N LEU A 12 4.13 14.70 -4.30
CA LEU A 12 4.08 13.59 -5.28
C LEU A 12 5.28 12.63 -5.10
N ARG A 13 5.30 11.90 -3.99
CA ARG A 13 6.43 11.04 -3.60
C ARG A 13 6.54 9.73 -4.39
N PHE A 14 5.41 9.16 -4.83
CA PHE A 14 5.39 7.85 -5.51
C PHE A 14 5.02 7.89 -6.99
N PHE A 15 4.61 9.05 -7.54
CA PHE A 15 4.01 9.14 -8.88
C PHE A 15 4.95 9.56 -10.00
N TYR A 16 6.26 9.62 -9.77
CA TYR A 16 7.23 10.07 -10.79
C TYR A 16 7.60 9.00 -11.83
N VAL A 17 6.65 8.15 -12.23
CA VAL A 17 6.78 7.22 -13.37
C VAL A 17 5.45 7.14 -14.11
N CYS A 18 5.13 8.12 -14.95
CA CYS A 18 4.28 7.88 -16.13
C CYS A 18 4.34 9.08 -17.09
N GLU A 19 5.13 8.97 -18.17
CA GLU A 19 5.09 9.93 -19.30
C GLU A 19 3.86 9.70 -20.22
N LYS A 20 2.98 8.77 -19.86
CA LYS A 20 1.71 8.48 -20.55
C LYS A 20 0.58 8.52 -19.52
N PRO A 21 -0.67 8.92 -19.84
CA PRO A 21 -1.77 8.82 -18.89
C PRO A 21 -1.96 7.34 -18.50
N CYS A 22 -1.53 7.01 -17.30
CA CYS A 22 -1.51 5.66 -16.77
C CYS A 22 -2.96 5.14 -16.65
N LYS A 23 -3.34 4.10 -17.42
CA LYS A 23 -4.63 3.37 -17.29
C LYS A 23 -4.96 2.97 -15.83
N ILE A 24 -3.93 2.89 -14.99
CA ILE A 24 -3.98 2.67 -13.54
C ILE A 24 -4.84 3.73 -12.81
N LEU A 25 -4.84 4.99 -13.25
CA LEU A 25 -5.62 6.05 -12.59
C LEU A 25 -7.14 5.83 -12.72
N ASN A 26 -7.59 5.26 -13.84
CA ASN A 26 -8.99 4.86 -14.00
C ASN A 26 -9.32 3.63 -13.15
N LEU A 27 -8.36 2.70 -12.98
CA LEU A 27 -8.50 1.50 -12.17
C LEU A 27 -8.66 1.78 -10.67
N LEU A 28 -8.14 2.93 -10.21
CA LEU A 28 -8.22 3.39 -8.82
C LEU A 28 -9.46 4.26 -8.54
N GLY A 29 -10.48 4.22 -9.41
CA GLY A 29 -11.76 4.89 -9.19
C GLY A 29 -12.29 4.65 -7.77
N GLY A 30 -12.47 5.72 -6.99
CA GLY A 30 -12.95 5.65 -5.60
C GLY A 30 -11.86 5.45 -4.53
N TYR A 31 -10.59 5.25 -4.88
CA TYR A 31 -9.48 5.14 -3.91
C TYR A 31 -9.36 6.37 -3.01
N GLY A 32 -9.40 7.58 -3.60
CA GLY A 32 -9.30 8.84 -2.86
C GLY A 32 -10.37 8.98 -1.77
N ASN A 33 -11.57 8.46 -2.03
CA ASN A 33 -12.73 8.56 -1.16
C ASN A 33 -12.79 7.46 -0.08
N LYS A 34 -11.93 6.44 -0.13
CA LYS A 34 -11.92 5.40 0.92
C LYS A 34 -11.52 6.00 2.27
N PRO A 35 -12.11 5.60 3.40
CA PRO A 35 -11.61 6.02 4.71
C PRO A 35 -10.26 5.35 5.02
N LEU A 36 -9.46 6.00 5.87
CA LEU A 36 -8.36 5.33 6.55
C LEU A 36 -8.98 4.55 7.72
N VAL A 37 -8.67 3.25 7.83
CA VAL A 37 -9.30 2.31 8.77
C VAL A 37 -8.25 1.45 9.46
N SER A 38 -8.64 0.70 10.49
CA SER A 38 -7.73 -0.25 11.16
C SER A 38 -7.32 -1.39 10.21
N LEU A 39 -6.24 -2.11 10.53
CA LEU A 39 -5.79 -3.23 9.72
C LEU A 39 -6.85 -4.33 9.61
N GLU A 40 -7.57 -4.65 10.68
CA GLU A 40 -8.64 -5.66 10.66
C GLU A 40 -9.76 -5.26 9.71
N GLU A 41 -10.15 -3.99 9.74
CA GLU A 41 -11.18 -3.47 8.84
C GLU A 41 -10.69 -3.44 7.39
N ALA A 42 -9.42 -3.09 7.18
CA ALA A 42 -8.82 -3.03 5.86
C ALA A 42 -8.76 -4.39 5.16
N VAL A 43 -8.61 -5.48 5.92
CA VAL A 43 -8.53 -6.84 5.37
C VAL A 43 -9.88 -7.57 5.27
N LYS A 44 -10.96 -7.05 5.87
CA LYS A 44 -12.30 -7.66 5.78
C LYS A 44 -12.73 -7.99 4.34
N PRO A 45 -12.54 -7.11 3.34
CA PRO A 45 -12.93 -7.42 1.96
C PRO A 45 -12.06 -8.52 1.31
N LEU A 46 -10.92 -8.85 1.91
CA LEU A 46 -9.94 -9.81 1.37
C LEU A 46 -10.15 -11.23 1.89
N LEU A 47 -11.10 -11.46 2.80
CA LEU A 47 -11.32 -12.76 3.45
C LEU A 47 -11.58 -13.90 2.45
N GLU A 48 -12.22 -13.60 1.33
CA GLU A 48 -12.52 -14.58 0.27
C GLU A 48 -11.35 -14.76 -0.73
N GLN A 49 -10.41 -13.81 -0.76
CA GLN A 49 -9.34 -13.77 -1.77
C GLN A 49 -7.99 -14.24 -1.20
N VAL A 50 -7.76 -14.05 0.09
CA VAL A 50 -6.48 -14.33 0.75
C VAL A 50 -6.72 -15.27 1.91
N HIS A 51 -6.09 -16.44 1.83
CA HIS A 51 -6.20 -17.47 2.86
C HIS A 51 -5.67 -16.96 4.21
N ASP A 52 -6.42 -17.22 5.28
CA ASP A 52 -6.07 -16.87 6.66
C ASP A 52 -5.68 -15.40 6.90
N ILE A 53 -6.13 -14.47 6.04
CA ILE A 53 -5.71 -13.07 6.10
C ILE A 53 -6.01 -12.41 7.46
N LYS A 54 -7.07 -12.84 8.14
CA LYS A 54 -7.39 -12.36 9.50
C LYS A 54 -6.31 -12.76 10.51
N ILE A 55 -5.84 -14.00 10.44
CA ILE A 55 -4.78 -14.51 11.32
C ILE A 55 -3.47 -13.81 10.99
N GLN A 56 -3.15 -13.66 9.70
CA GLN A 56 -1.97 -12.93 9.24
C GLN A 56 -1.98 -11.47 9.74
N ALA A 57 -3.12 -10.78 9.68
CA ALA A 57 -3.27 -9.42 10.20
C ALA A 57 -3.06 -9.34 11.73
N GLN A 58 -3.58 -10.30 12.48
CA GLN A 58 -3.36 -10.37 13.93
C GLN A 58 -1.90 -10.62 14.29
N GLN A 59 -1.25 -11.56 13.59
CA GLN A 59 0.17 -11.84 13.75
C GLN A 59 1.01 -10.60 13.41
N ALA A 60 0.67 -9.93 12.31
CA ALA A 60 1.34 -8.71 11.90
C ALA A 60 1.23 -7.60 12.96
N LYS A 61 0.06 -7.43 13.59
CA LYS A 61 -0.08 -6.49 14.72
C LYS A 61 0.76 -6.88 15.94
N ALA A 62 0.83 -8.16 16.25
CA ALA A 62 1.62 -8.63 17.38
C ALA A 62 3.13 -8.44 17.17
N HIS A 63 3.59 -8.50 15.91
CA HIS A 63 5.02 -8.43 15.56
C HIS A 63 5.46 -7.05 15.10
N ALA A 64 4.52 -6.18 14.71
CA ALA A 64 4.82 -4.83 14.33
C ALA A 64 5.31 -4.03 15.53
N HIS A 65 6.62 -3.82 15.56
CA HIS A 65 7.21 -2.84 16.44
C HIS A 65 6.98 -1.44 15.84
N THR A 66 6.30 -0.57 16.58
CA THR A 66 6.21 0.84 16.23
C THR A 66 7.62 1.45 16.34
N ALA A 67 8.25 1.74 15.20
CA ALA A 67 9.52 2.45 15.14
C ALA A 67 9.29 3.95 15.45
N GLY A 68 9.06 4.27 16.73
CA GLY A 68 8.78 5.62 17.21
C GLY A 68 7.39 6.16 16.87
N ASP A 69 7.17 7.45 17.15
CA ASP A 69 5.87 8.13 17.03
C ASP A 69 5.41 8.40 15.58
N MET A 70 6.20 8.01 14.57
CA MET A 70 5.90 8.35 13.17
C MET A 70 4.77 7.51 12.56
N LEU A 71 4.58 6.26 13.01
CA LEU A 71 3.59 5.33 12.46
C LEU A 71 2.62 4.91 13.56
N THR A 72 1.34 4.81 13.20
CA THR A 72 0.37 4.11 14.06
C THR A 72 0.67 2.61 14.08
N ALA A 73 0.17 1.90 15.09
CA ALA A 73 0.31 0.44 15.17
C ALA A 73 -0.31 -0.26 13.94
N ASP A 74 -1.45 0.23 13.44
CA ASP A 74 -2.09 -0.29 12.22
C ASP A 74 -1.25 -0.08 10.97
N GLU A 75 -0.63 1.08 10.83
CA GLU A 75 0.25 1.40 9.70
C GLU A 75 1.54 0.56 9.72
N ALA A 76 2.16 0.41 10.89
CA ALA A 76 3.34 -0.44 11.05
C ALA A 76 3.00 -1.92 10.76
N ALA A 77 1.85 -2.39 11.25
CA ALA A 77 1.35 -3.74 10.99
C ALA A 77 0.99 -3.96 9.53
N ALA A 78 0.45 -2.96 8.83
CA ALA A 78 0.18 -3.05 7.40
C ALA A 78 1.47 -3.23 6.59
N ILE A 79 2.54 -2.49 6.92
CA ILE A 79 3.86 -2.66 6.31
C ILE A 79 4.41 -4.05 6.62
N TYR A 80 4.39 -4.45 7.89
CA TYR A 80 4.87 -5.76 8.32
C TYR A 80 4.16 -6.89 7.56
N LEU A 81 2.83 -6.84 7.46
CA LEU A 81 2.03 -7.81 6.72
C LEU A 81 2.39 -7.86 5.23
N TYR A 82 2.70 -6.72 4.62
CA TYR A 82 3.11 -6.65 3.22
C TYR A 82 4.49 -7.27 2.98
N THR A 83 5.43 -7.03 3.91
CA THR A 83 6.83 -7.48 3.77
C THR A 83 7.08 -8.88 4.31
N SER A 84 6.16 -9.42 5.11
CA SER A 84 6.31 -10.75 5.68
C SER A 84 6.08 -11.80 4.61
N GLU A 85 7.09 -12.64 4.41
CA GLU A 85 6.91 -13.86 3.62
C GLU A 85 6.03 -14.82 4.43
N CYS A 86 4.86 -15.17 3.91
CA CYS A 86 4.06 -16.24 4.50
C CYS A 86 4.84 -17.56 4.39
N VAL A 87 4.98 -18.27 5.51
CA VAL A 87 5.68 -19.55 5.58
C VAL A 87 5.08 -20.52 4.56
N LYS A 88 5.96 -21.11 3.75
CA LYS A 88 5.82 -22.21 2.77
C LYS A 88 4.39 -22.70 2.45
N ASN A 89 4.04 -22.58 1.17
CA ASN A 89 2.91 -23.22 0.45
C ASN A 89 1.54 -22.53 0.47
N LEU A 90 1.42 -21.31 1.00
CA LEU A 90 0.20 -20.49 0.90
C LEU A 90 0.51 -19.16 0.22
N ASP A 91 -0.42 -18.66 -0.59
CA ASP A 91 -0.32 -17.34 -1.20
C ASP A 91 -0.28 -16.26 -0.10
N SER A 92 0.81 -15.51 -0.04
CA SER A 92 0.93 -14.38 0.88
C SER A 92 0.06 -13.22 0.42
N LEU A 93 -0.23 -12.28 1.33
CA LEU A 93 -0.91 -11.05 0.95
C LEU A 93 -0.19 -10.35 -0.21
N TYR A 94 1.15 -10.32 -0.19
CA TYR A 94 1.96 -9.74 -1.26
C TYR A 94 1.74 -10.43 -2.60
N THR A 95 1.81 -11.77 -2.67
CA THR A 95 1.66 -12.49 -3.94
C THR A 95 0.26 -12.33 -4.51
N SER A 96 -0.76 -12.39 -3.66
CA SER A 96 -2.17 -12.16 -4.05
C SER A 96 -2.38 -10.75 -4.58
N LEU A 97 -1.88 -9.72 -3.89
CA LEU A 97 -1.98 -8.33 -4.36
C LEU A 97 -1.26 -8.14 -5.69
N GLN A 98 -0.04 -8.68 -5.82
CA GLN A 98 0.75 -8.57 -7.05
C GLN A 98 0.05 -9.23 -8.25
N LYS A 99 -0.58 -10.40 -8.04
CA LYS A 99 -1.41 -11.08 -9.05
C LYS A 99 -2.61 -10.21 -9.45
N THR A 100 -3.34 -9.66 -8.48
CA THR A 100 -4.49 -8.78 -8.73
C THR A 100 -4.09 -7.53 -9.54
N LEU A 101 -2.95 -6.91 -9.20
CA LEU A 101 -2.44 -5.76 -9.93
C LEU A 101 -2.05 -6.12 -11.38
N HIS A 102 -1.52 -7.32 -11.60
CA HIS A 102 -1.14 -7.79 -12.93
C HIS A 102 -2.35 -8.04 -13.84
N LEU A 103 -3.48 -8.48 -13.28
CA LEU A 103 -4.72 -8.70 -14.03
C LEU A 103 -5.36 -7.40 -14.56
N GLN A 104 -4.96 -6.23 -14.04
CA GLN A 104 -5.45 -4.91 -14.45
C GLN A 104 -7.00 -4.81 -14.49
N ASN A 105 -7.69 -5.58 -13.63
CA ASN A 105 -9.14 -5.61 -13.55
C ASN A 105 -9.62 -4.81 -12.32
N GLN A 106 -10.49 -3.82 -12.56
CA GLN A 106 -11.00 -2.93 -11.53
C GLN A 106 -11.79 -3.67 -10.45
N ASP A 107 -12.64 -4.62 -10.85
CA ASP A 107 -13.49 -5.36 -9.90
C ASP A 107 -12.66 -6.22 -8.95
N SER A 108 -11.57 -6.81 -9.46
CA SER A 108 -10.63 -7.56 -8.63
C SER A 108 -9.84 -6.68 -7.67
N LEU A 109 -9.66 -5.40 -7.99
CA LEU A 109 -8.88 -4.44 -7.19
C LEU A 109 -9.72 -3.73 -6.12
N MET A 110 -11.03 -3.60 -6.33
CA MET A 110 -11.95 -2.93 -5.40
C MET A 110 -11.84 -3.41 -3.95
N PRO A 111 -11.73 -4.72 -3.64
CA PRO A 111 -11.53 -5.20 -2.27
C PRO A 111 -10.22 -4.73 -1.62
N TRP A 112 -9.19 -4.48 -2.43
CA TRP A 112 -7.85 -4.12 -1.97
C TRP A 112 -7.69 -2.64 -1.61
N LEU A 113 -8.65 -1.80 -1.98
CA LEU A 113 -8.50 -0.34 -1.86
C LEU A 113 -8.34 0.13 -0.40
N LEU A 114 -9.03 -0.49 0.56
CA LEU A 114 -8.89 -0.14 1.98
C LEU A 114 -7.49 -0.48 2.49
N TYR A 115 -7.03 -1.70 2.22
CA TYR A 115 -5.67 -2.13 2.58
C TYR A 115 -4.59 -1.28 1.90
N MET A 116 -4.71 -1.03 0.59
CA MET A 116 -3.76 -0.16 -0.12
C MET A 116 -3.77 1.27 0.41
N LYS A 117 -4.91 1.79 0.87
CA LYS A 117 -4.96 3.11 1.49
C LYS A 117 -4.17 3.14 2.79
N LEU A 118 -4.33 2.13 3.66
CA LEU A 118 -3.57 2.02 4.90
C LEU A 118 -2.06 1.87 4.64
N LEU A 119 -1.68 0.94 3.75
CA LEU A 119 -0.28 0.68 3.41
C LEU A 119 0.40 1.91 2.80
N LEU A 120 -0.21 2.55 1.79
CA LEU A 120 0.40 3.72 1.15
C LEU A 120 0.50 4.89 2.12
N SER A 121 -0.50 5.11 2.97
CA SER A 121 -0.45 6.14 4.03
C SER A 121 0.74 5.93 4.97
N ALA A 122 0.98 4.68 5.38
CA ALA A 122 2.15 4.30 6.18
C ALA A 122 3.47 4.60 5.44
N LEU A 123 3.59 4.16 4.19
CA LEU A 123 4.79 4.37 3.36
C LEU A 123 5.08 5.85 3.09
N PHE A 124 4.04 6.69 2.98
CA PHE A 124 4.20 8.15 2.82
C PHE A 124 4.84 8.82 4.04
N LYS A 125 4.64 8.26 5.25
CA LYS A 125 5.20 8.81 6.49
C LYS A 125 6.67 8.48 6.69
N LEU A 126 7.15 7.34 6.20
CA LEU A 126 8.57 6.94 6.32
C LEU A 126 9.51 7.98 5.72
N PRO A 127 10.75 8.17 6.16
CA PRO A 127 11.70 9.09 5.50
C PRO A 127 12.10 8.59 4.10
N SER A 128 12.31 9.51 3.15
CA SER A 128 12.78 9.14 1.80
C SER A 128 14.29 9.15 1.73
N MET A 129 14.90 8.07 1.25
CA MET A 129 16.32 8.03 0.93
C MET A 129 16.51 8.10 -0.58
N ARG A 130 17.39 9.00 -1.04
CA ARG A 130 17.81 9.06 -2.45
C ARG A 130 19.12 8.28 -2.59
N CYS A 131 19.04 7.07 -3.12
CA CYS A 131 20.20 6.25 -3.46
C CYS A 131 19.96 5.53 -4.80
N LEU A 132 21.05 5.09 -5.44
CA LEU A 132 20.96 4.18 -6.58
C LEU A 132 20.44 2.84 -6.10
N ALA A 133 19.26 2.44 -6.58
CA ALA A 133 18.68 1.14 -6.35
C ALA A 133 18.80 0.31 -7.64
N TRP A 134 19.33 -0.90 -7.51
CA TRP A 134 19.32 -1.90 -8.57
C TRP A 134 18.11 -2.80 -8.34
N ARG A 135 17.38 -3.11 -9.41
CA ARG A 135 16.22 -4.00 -9.40
C ARG A 135 16.35 -5.03 -10.50
#